data_AF-A0A4Q3S8B5-F1
#
_entry.id   AF-A0A4Q3S8B5-F1
#
_cell.length_a   1.000
_cell.length_b   1.000
_cell.length_c   1.000
_cell.angle_alpha   90.00
_cell.angle_beta   90.00
_cell.angle_gamma   90.00
#
_symmetry.space_group_name_H-M   'P 1'
#
loop_
_entity.id
_entity.type
_entity.pdbx_description
1 polymer ?
#
loop_
_entity_poly.entity_id
_entity_poly.type
_entity_poly.pdbx_seq_one_letter_code
_entity_poly.pdbx_strand_id
1 'polypeptide(L)'
;LGGYMLLFPTRRVHVWIFITIQSLPAFLVVGLWFVFQVINGMGMLGGKEAAGGIAYAAHIGGFIAGLVLVKLFVNKKPVIAPKKNPFW
;
A
#
# COMPACT_ATOMS: atom_id res chain seq x y z
N LEU A 1 -1.99 3.50 -1.13
CA LEU A 1 -1.14 2.44 -0.53
C LEU A 1 0.02 2.98 0.31
N GLY A 2 0.61 4.14 -0.01
CA GLY A 2 1.73 4.70 0.76
C GLY A 2 1.45 4.87 2.26
N GLY A 3 0.29 5.44 2.63
CA GLY A 3 -0.06 5.60 4.04
C GLY A 3 -0.18 4.28 4.80
N TYR A 4 -0.78 3.26 4.17
CA TYR A 4 -0.86 1.91 4.72
C TYR A 4 0.53 1.29 4.91
N MET A 5 1.41 1.45 3.92
CA MET A 5 2.80 0.99 3.98
C MET A 5 3.54 1.58 5.18
N LEU A 6 3.36 2.88 5.43
CA LEU A 6 4.03 3.57 6.53
C LEU A 6 3.51 3.14 7.90
N LEU A 7 2.19 2.96 8.04
CA LEU A 7 1.57 2.62 9.33
C LEU A 7 1.65 1.12 9.66
N PHE A 8 1.64 0.26 8.65
CA PHE A 8 1.47 -1.18 8.81
C PHE A 8 2.44 -2.02 7.97
N PRO A 9 3.76 -1.78 8.02
CA PRO A 9 4.73 -2.43 7.13
C PRO A 9 4.81 -3.95 7.32
N THR A 10 4.56 -4.44 8.53
CA THR A 10 4.65 -5.87 8.89
C THR A 10 3.31 -6.59 8.87
N ARG A 11 2.19 -5.88 8.65
CA ARG A 11 0.87 -6.54 8.59
C ARG A 11 0.78 -7.44 7.37
N ARG A 12 0.19 -8.62 7.57
CA ARG A 12 0.08 -9.65 6.54
C ARG A 12 -0.98 -9.26 5.51
N VAL A 13 -0.59 -9.28 4.25
CA VAL A 13 -1.45 -9.16 3.08
C VAL A 13 -1.55 -10.54 2.45
N HIS A 14 -2.77 -10.96 2.15
CA HIS A 14 -3.04 -12.26 1.56
C HIS A 14 -2.94 -12.11 0.05
N VAL A 15 -2.05 -12.87 -0.56
CA VAL A 15 -1.75 -12.81 -1.98
C VAL A 15 -2.03 -14.17 -2.59
N TRP A 16 -2.74 -14.17 -3.71
CA TRP A 16 -2.89 -15.36 -4.53
C TRP A 16 -1.59 -15.64 -5.28
N ILE A 17 -0.98 -16.78 -4.98
CA ILE A 17 0.19 -17.31 -5.70
C ILE A 17 -0.22 -18.64 -6.31
N PHE A 18 -0.48 -18.60 -7.63
CA PHE A 18 -1.06 -19.69 -8.41
C PHE A 18 -2.39 -20.18 -7.81
N ILE A 19 -2.39 -21.36 -7.19
CA ILE A 19 -3.57 -22.00 -6.57
C ILE A 19 -3.60 -21.86 -5.03
N THR A 20 -2.62 -21.16 -4.44
CA THR A 20 -2.51 -21.01 -2.98
C THR A 20 -2.64 -19.56 -2.55
N ILE A 21 -3.16 -19.33 -1.35
CA ILE A 21 -3.17 -18.01 -0.71
C ILE A 21 -2.01 -17.95 0.27
N GLN A 22 -1.08 -17.03 0.04
CA GLN A 22 0.10 -16.82 0.89
C GLN A 22 0.00 -15.51 1.66
N SER A 23 0.41 -15.54 2.92
CA SER A 23 0.35 -14.38 3.84
C SER A 23 1.71 -13.71 3.95
N LEU A 24 1.94 -12.71 3.11
CA LEU A 24 3.21 -11.98 3.02
C LEU A 24 3.13 -10.64 3.76
N PRO A 25 4.22 -10.13 4.34
CA PRO A 25 4.22 -8.81 4.96
C PRO A 25 3.98 -7.71 3.92
N ALA A 26 3.24 -6.68 4.33
CA ALA A 26 2.85 -5.57 3.45
C ALA A 26 4.03 -4.90 2.76
N PHE A 27 5.18 -4.77 3.44
CA PHE A 27 6.36 -4.14 2.85
C PHE A 27 6.85 -4.85 1.59
N LEU A 28 6.79 -6.18 1.54
CA LEU A 28 7.19 -6.93 0.36
C LEU A 28 6.17 -6.75 -0.76
N VAL A 29 4.89 -6.97 -0.45
CA VAL A 29 3.82 -6.98 -1.46
C VAL A 29 3.64 -5.59 -2.06
N VAL A 30 3.41 -4.60 -1.21
CA VAL A 30 3.15 -3.22 -1.62
C VAL A 30 4.42 -2.56 -2.16
N GLY A 31 5.59 -2.93 -1.63
CA GLY A 31 6.87 -2.36 -2.03
C GLY A 31 7.27 -2.82 -3.42
N LEU A 32 7.18 -4.13 -3.67
CA LEU A 32 7.43 -4.70 -4.99
C LEU A 32 6.46 -4.13 -6.04
N TRP A 33 5.17 -4.01 -5.69
CA TRP A 33 4.19 -3.36 -6.56
C TRP A 33 4.56 -1.92 -6.88
N PHE A 34 4.98 -1.12 -5.89
CA PHE A 34 5.39 0.27 -6.15
C PHE A 34 6.63 0.36 -7.04
N VAL A 35 7.64 -0.49 -6.82
CA VAL A 35 8.83 -0.57 -7.68
C VAL A 35 8.43 -0.91 -9.12
N PHE A 36 7.49 -1.85 -9.31
CA PHE A 36 6.94 -2.16 -10.63
C PHE A 36 6.30 -0.93 -11.28
N GLN A 37 5.54 -0.11 -10.54
CA GLN A 37 4.96 1.12 -11.09
C GLN A 37 6.03 2.10 -11.58
N VAL A 38 7.12 2.27 -10.83
CA VAL A 38 8.23 3.16 -11.22
C VAL A 38 8.94 2.65 -12.46
N ILE A 39 9.27 1.36 -12.50
CA ILE A 39 9.99 0.75 -13.62
C ILE A 39 9.19 0.85 -14.93
N ASN A 40 7.89 0.53 -14.88
CA ASN A 40 7.03 0.60 -16.05
C ASN A 40 6.65 2.02 -16.43
N GLY A 41 6.47 2.92 -15.46
CA GLY A 41 6.24 4.34 -15.71
C GLY A 41 7.42 5.03 -16.42
N MET A 42 8.64 4.56 -16.16
CA MET A 42 9.85 5.01 -16.86
C MET A 42 10.05 4.33 -18.23
N GLY A 43 9.20 3.38 -18.60
CA GLY A 43 9.29 2.64 -19.86
C GLY A 43 10.42 1.60 -19.92
N MET A 44 11.09 1.29 -18.80
CA MET A 44 12.26 0.41 -18.77
C MET A 44 11.96 -1.06 -19.14
N LEU A 45 10.71 -1.51 -18.98
CA LEU A 45 10.25 -2.85 -19.37
C LEU A 45 9.43 -2.88 -20.68
N GLY A 46 9.39 -1.76 -21.41
CA GLY A 46 8.73 -1.64 -22.72
C GLY A 46 7.21 -1.52 -22.65
N GLY A 47 6.69 -0.30 -22.91
CA GLY A 47 5.26 -0.03 -23.01
C GLY A 47 4.99 1.31 -23.68
N LYS A 48 4.92 1.33 -25.01
CA LYS A 48 4.70 2.53 -25.84
C LYS A 48 3.21 2.87 -25.98
N GLU A 49 2.45 2.89 -24.89
CA GLU A 49 1.07 3.36 -24.90
C GLU A 49 0.95 4.62 -24.05
N ALA A 50 0.63 5.75 -24.70
CA ALA A 50 0.44 7.04 -24.03
C ALA A 50 -0.61 6.97 -22.89
N ALA A 51 -1.57 6.04 -22.98
CA ALA A 51 -2.56 5.77 -21.95
C ALA A 51 -1.98 5.08 -20.70
N GLY A 52 -0.96 4.21 -20.85
CA GLY A 52 -0.33 3.51 -19.73
C GLY A 52 0.51 4.42 -18.84
N GLY A 53 1.22 5.39 -19.43
CA GLY A 53 2.06 6.33 -18.70
C GLY A 53 1.32 7.15 -17.63
N ILE A 54 0.11 7.64 -17.96
CA ILE A 54 -0.74 8.39 -17.03
C ILE A 54 -1.14 7.52 -15.84
N ALA A 55 -1.48 6.25 -16.08
CA ALA A 55 -1.82 5.31 -15.02
C ALA A 55 -0.64 5.12 -14.06
N TYR A 56 0.57 4.89 -14.56
CA TYR A 56 1.74 4.76 -13.69
C TYR A 56 2.01 6.03 -12.88
N ALA A 57 1.94 7.21 -13.52
CA ALA A 57 2.12 8.49 -12.85
C ALA A 57 1.08 8.71 -11.73
N ALA A 58 -0.19 8.36 -11.97
CA ALA A 58 -1.25 8.45 -10.97
C ALA A 58 -0.99 7.53 -9.76
N HIS A 59 -0.52 6.30 -10.00
CA HIS A 59 -0.19 5.38 -8.92
C HIS A 59 1.03 5.85 -8.10
N ILE A 60 2.07 6.35 -8.77
CA ILE A 60 3.26 6.89 -8.11
C ILE A 60 2.89 8.12 -7.27
N GLY A 61 2.17 9.07 -7.88
CA GLY A 61 1.70 10.29 -7.21
C GLY A 61 0.80 9.97 -6.02
N GLY A 62 -0.19 9.08 -6.19
CA GLY A 62 -1.07 8.64 -5.10
C GLY A 62 -0.34 7.90 -3.98
N PHE A 63 0.73 7.16 -4.29
CA PHE A 63 1.56 6.51 -3.28
C PHE A 63 2.32 7.55 -2.44
N ILE A 64 3.00 8.50 -3.09
CA ILE A 64 3.74 9.58 -2.43
C ILE A 64 2.78 10.47 -1.62
N ALA A 65 1.66 10.89 -2.22
CA ALA A 65 0.64 11.66 -1.52
C ALA A 65 0.14 10.90 -0.29
N GLY A 66 -0.09 9.59 -0.38
CA GLY A 66 -0.45 8.76 0.77
C GLY A 66 0.61 8.75 1.88
N LEU A 67 1.91 8.71 1.55
CA LEU A 67 2.99 8.78 2.54
C LEU A 67 3.05 10.12 3.26
N VAL A 68 2.75 11.21 2.55
CA VAL A 68 2.76 12.57 3.11
C VAL A 68 1.50 12.82 3.93
N LEU A 69 0.32 12.61 3.34
CA LEU A 69 -0.97 12.92 3.95
C LEU A 69 -1.22 12.08 5.20
N VAL A 70 -0.78 10.82 5.25
CA VAL A 70 -0.97 10.01 6.46
C VAL A 70 -0.30 10.63 7.67
N LYS A 71 0.85 11.31 7.52
CA LYS A 71 1.53 11.97 8.64
C LYS A 71 0.75 13.17 9.17
N LEU A 72 -0.02 13.83 8.30
CA LEU A 72 -0.85 14.99 8.64
C LEU A 72 -2.17 14.57 9.31
N PHE A 73 -2.77 13.46 8.87
CA PHE A 73 -4.10 13.04 9.31
C PHE A 73 -4.12 11.90 10.34
N VAL A 74 -2.99 11.23 10.62
CA VAL A 74 -2.98 10.15 11.61
C VAL A 74 -3.23 10.70 13.02
N ASN A 75 -4.37 10.33 13.60
CA ASN A 75 -4.68 10.65 14.98
C ASN A 75 -3.92 9.70 15.91
N LYS A 76 -3.03 10.25 16.75
CA LYS A 76 -2.22 9.47 17.69
C LYS A 76 -2.96 9.08 18.97
N LYS A 77 -4.18 9.58 19.18
CA LYS A 77 -4.96 9.24 20.37
C LYS A 77 -5.34 7.75 20.32
N PRO A 78 -5.00 6.96 21.35
CA PRO A 78 -5.41 5.57 21.39
C PRO A 78 -6.94 5.50 21.39
N VAL A 79 -7.49 4.66 20.52
CA VAL A 79 -8.91 4.30 20.60
C VAL A 79 -9.09 3.54 21.91
N ILE A 80 -9.71 4.18 22.89
CA ILE A 80 -10.03 3.54 24.17
C ILE A 80 -11.08 2.49 23.85
N ALA A 81 -10.70 1.22 23.92
CA ALA A 81 -11.66 0.13 23.78
C ALA A 81 -12.70 0.26 24.90
N PRO A 82 -14.01 0.10 24.61
CA PRO A 82 -15.02 0.11 25.64
C PRO A 82 -14.69 -0.98 26.67
N LYS A 83 -14.74 -0.62 27.95
CA LYS A 83 -14.53 -1.57 29.06
C LYS A 83 -15.55 -2.69 28.90
N LYS A 84 -15.10 -3.93 28.62
CA LYS A 84 -15.98 -5.11 28.61
C LYS A 84 -16.67 -5.18 29.98
N ASN A 85 -18.00 -5.16 29.99
CA ASN A 85 -18.75 -5.33 31.22
C ASN A 85 -18.76 -6.82 31.57
N PRO A 86 -18.36 -7.25 32.77
CA PRO A 86 -18.33 -8.67 33.14
C PRO A 86 -19.72 -9.31 33.33
N PHE A 87 -20.79 -8.56 33.07
CA PHE A 87 -22.18 -8.95 33.37
C PHE A 87 -23.04 -9.26 32.13
N TRP A 88 -22.45 -9.29 30.93
CA TRP A 88 -23.05 -9.82 29.70
C TRP A 88 -21.99 -10.35 28.73
#